data_AF-A0A7V6U9H6-F1
#
_entry.id   AF-A0A7V6U9H6-F1
#
_cell.length_a   1.000
_cell.length_b   1.000
_cell.length_c   1.000
_cell.angle_alpha   90.00
_cell.angle_beta   90.00
_cell.angle_gamma   90.00
#
_symmetry.space_group_name_H-M   'P 1'
#
loop_
_entity.id
_entity.type
_entity.pdbx_description
1 polymer ?
#
loop_
_entity_poly.entity_id
_entity_poly.type
_entity_poly.pdbx_seq_one_letter_code
_entity_poly.pdbx_strand_id
1 'polypeptide(L)'
;MAQARDIENYEKAYLDRKKDFALMRKNRRKVMSMYLGGILIECLLKTIIIKKNKIQKTVTVFEKSRRVAYWYNDENYKKLQSVKKPKKSDYKRLNNGFNPEHNLILALKQINEFYENITEEGIKRLEMLNRPINNQSFTSLRYTYDDEIPDEVYRQWEENFTYFINFFHKMRKNLIF
;
A
#
# COMPACT_ATOMS: atom_id res chain seq x y z
N MET A 1 7.78 22.70 13.78
CA MET A 1 7.63 22.22 12.39
C MET A 1 7.35 20.73 12.42
N ALA A 2 6.56 20.22 11.48
CA ALA A 2 6.38 18.77 11.34
C ALA A 2 7.75 18.11 11.12
N GLN A 3 8.12 17.16 11.98
CA GLN A 3 9.42 16.50 11.90
C GLN A 3 9.43 15.54 10.71
N ALA A 4 10.42 15.71 9.82
CA ALA A 4 10.65 14.77 8.74
C ALA A 4 11.37 13.53 9.29
N ARG A 5 11.03 12.38 8.72
CA ARG A 5 11.70 11.10 8.97
C ARG A 5 12.15 10.52 7.65
N ASP A 6 13.18 9.69 7.69
CA ASP A 6 13.54 8.89 6.52
C ASP A 6 12.37 7.96 6.15
N ILE A 7 12.23 7.72 4.85
CA ILE A 7 11.21 6.82 4.34
C ILE A 7 11.45 5.40 4.88
N GLU A 8 10.37 4.76 5.28
CA GLU A 8 10.42 3.37 5.71
C GLU A 8 10.86 2.47 4.55
N ASN A 9 11.66 1.44 4.85
CA ASN A 9 12.13 0.49 3.86
C ASN A 9 11.05 -0.55 3.53
N TYR A 10 10.05 -0.12 2.75
CA TYR A 10 8.94 -0.98 2.32
C TYR A 10 9.39 -2.12 1.40
N GLU A 11 10.55 -2.00 0.73
CA GLU A 11 11.09 -3.09 -0.10
C GLU A 11 11.55 -4.25 0.79
N LYS A 12 12.32 -3.94 1.84
CA LYS A 12 12.69 -4.95 2.83
C LYS A 12 11.45 -5.56 3.48
N ALA A 13 10.49 -4.72 3.88
CA ALA A 13 9.23 -5.21 4.44
C ALA A 13 8.51 -6.15 3.46
N TYR A 14 8.41 -5.80 2.18
CA TYR A 14 7.84 -6.67 1.14
C TYR A 14 8.55 -8.03 1.06
N LEU A 15 9.88 -8.05 1.03
CA LEU A 15 10.65 -9.29 0.94
C LEU A 15 10.47 -10.18 2.18
N ASP A 16 10.43 -9.59 3.37
CA ASP A 16 10.18 -10.32 4.61
C ASP A 16 8.75 -10.86 4.66
N ARG A 17 7.75 -10.04 4.33
CA ARG A 17 6.33 -10.45 4.29
C ARG A 17 6.05 -11.51 3.24
N LYS A 18 6.80 -11.52 2.12
CA LYS A 18 6.72 -12.59 1.12
C LYS A 18 7.07 -13.96 1.70
N LYS A 19 8.09 -14.04 2.56
CA LYS A 19 8.48 -15.28 3.24
C LYS A 19 7.41 -15.71 4.25
N ASP A 20 6.95 -14.77 5.08
CA ASP A 20 5.90 -15.04 6.08
C ASP A 20 4.60 -15.52 5.43
N PHE A 21 4.17 -14.84 4.37
CA PHE A 21 2.98 -15.21 3.60
C PHE A 21 3.11 -16.63 3.03
N ALA A 22 4.24 -16.96 2.41
CA ALA A 22 4.46 -18.29 1.85
C ALA A 22 4.38 -19.38 2.92
N LEU A 23 4.92 -19.13 4.12
CA LEU A 23 4.84 -20.06 5.24
C LEU A 23 3.41 -20.24 5.74
N MET A 24 2.66 -19.16 5.93
CA MET A 24 1.26 -19.23 6.40
C MET A 24 0.35 -19.94 5.39
N ARG A 25 0.54 -19.65 4.10
CA ARG A 25 -0.19 -20.29 3.01
C ARG A 25 0.10 -21.79 2.95
N LYS A 26 1.38 -22.18 3.05
CA LYS A 26 1.81 -23.59 3.08
C LYS A 26 1.16 -24.36 4.24
N ASN A 27 1.04 -23.72 5.40
CA ASN A 27 0.44 -24.31 6.60
C ASN A 27 -1.09 -24.15 6.67
N ARG A 28 -1.74 -23.72 5.58
CA ARG A 28 -3.21 -23.55 5.48
C ARG A 28 -3.82 -22.65 6.56
N ARG A 29 -3.06 -21.65 7.02
CA ARG A 29 -3.54 -20.64 7.98
C ARG A 29 -4.29 -19.55 7.22
N LYS A 30 -5.62 -19.68 7.10
CA LYS A 30 -6.47 -18.85 6.23
C LYS A 30 -6.38 -17.36 6.57
N VAL A 31 -6.69 -16.98 7.81
CA VAL A 31 -6.66 -15.60 8.30
C VAL A 31 -5.29 -14.98 8.10
N MET A 32 -4.24 -15.69 8.52
CA MET A 32 -2.88 -15.17 8.43
C MET A 32 -2.40 -15.04 6.98
N SER A 33 -2.82 -15.94 6.09
CA SER A 33 -2.55 -15.82 4.66
C SER A 33 -3.25 -14.60 4.07
N MET A 34 -4.51 -14.35 4.43
CA MET A 34 -5.27 -13.19 3.98
C MET A 34 -4.69 -11.87 4.48
N TYR A 35 -4.39 -11.80 5.78
CA TYR A 35 -3.78 -10.63 6.41
C TYR A 35 -2.41 -10.32 5.80
N LEU A 36 -1.51 -11.30 5.76
CA LEU A 36 -0.15 -11.08 5.23
C LEU A 36 -0.16 -10.89 3.72
N GLY A 37 -1.07 -11.49 2.98
CA GLY A 37 -1.24 -11.26 1.55
C GLY A 37 -1.64 -9.81 1.25
N GLY A 38 -2.55 -9.24 2.04
CA GLY A 38 -2.88 -7.81 1.97
C GLY A 38 -1.69 -6.91 2.28
N ILE A 39 -0.95 -7.21 3.37
CA ILE A 39 0.27 -6.46 3.73
C ILE A 39 1.34 -6.58 2.63
N LEU A 40 1.50 -7.75 2.02
CA LEU A 40 2.45 -7.99 0.95
C LEU A 40 2.15 -7.10 -0.26
N ILE A 41 0.89 -7.02 -0.69
CA ILE A 41 0.47 -6.12 -1.78
C ILE A 41 0.68 -4.65 -1.38
N GLU A 42 0.33 -4.28 -0.15
CA GLU A 42 0.57 -2.93 0.36
C GLU A 42 2.06 -2.53 0.27
N CYS A 43 2.96 -3.35 0.81
CA CYS A 43 4.39 -3.08 0.79
C CYS A 43 4.93 -3.01 -0.64
N LEU A 44 4.45 -3.88 -1.55
CA LEU A 44 4.82 -3.84 -2.96
C LEU A 44 4.43 -2.50 -3.60
N LEU A 45 3.17 -2.08 -3.47
CA LEU A 45 2.68 -0.83 -4.06
C LEU A 45 3.42 0.38 -3.48
N LYS A 46 3.62 0.42 -2.15
CA LYS A 46 4.39 1.50 -1.51
C LYS A 46 5.83 1.55 -2.02
N THR A 47 6.48 0.40 -2.20
CA THR A 47 7.83 0.33 -2.79
C THR A 47 7.87 0.93 -4.18
N ILE A 48 6.89 0.61 -5.03
CA ILE A 48 6.82 1.13 -6.40
C ILE A 48 6.64 2.65 -6.40
N ILE A 49 5.70 3.17 -5.58
CA ILE A 49 5.47 4.62 -5.43
C ILE A 49 6.77 5.32 -5.02
N ILE A 50 7.48 4.77 -4.04
CA ILE A 50 8.72 5.35 -3.50
C ILE A 50 9.82 5.38 -4.54
N LYS A 51 10.06 4.26 -5.24
CA LYS A 51 11.11 4.17 -6.26
C LYS A 51 10.82 5.09 -7.44
N LYS A 52 9.61 5.03 -8.00
CA LYS A 52 9.19 5.86 -9.15
C LYS A 52 9.35 7.34 -8.88
N ASN A 53 8.96 7.78 -7.69
CA ASN A 53 8.97 9.19 -7.31
C ASN A 53 10.26 9.61 -6.59
N LYS A 54 11.24 8.70 -6.48
CA LYS A 54 12.51 8.90 -5.76
C LYS A 54 12.27 9.50 -4.38
N ILE A 55 11.35 8.94 -3.60
CA ILE A 55 10.98 9.46 -2.28
C ILE A 55 12.06 9.06 -1.26
N GLN A 56 12.51 10.01 -0.44
CA GLN A 56 13.43 9.76 0.69
C GLN A 56 12.87 10.21 2.04
N LYS A 57 11.92 11.15 2.06
CA LYS A 57 11.44 11.78 3.30
C LYS A 57 9.94 11.63 3.48
N THR A 58 9.54 11.39 4.73
CA THR A 58 8.14 11.46 5.17
C THR A 58 7.96 12.62 6.12
N VAL A 59 7.01 13.51 5.83
CA VAL A 59 6.59 14.59 6.73
C VAL A 59 5.18 14.30 7.21
N THR A 60 5.00 14.25 8.53
CA THR A 60 3.69 14.01 9.15
C THR A 60 3.09 15.31 9.65
N VAL A 61 1.87 15.62 9.22
CA VAL A 61 1.11 16.80 9.67
C VAL A 61 -0.24 16.38 10.22
N PHE A 62 -0.86 17.24 11.04
CA PHE A 62 -2.24 17.07 11.47
C PHE A 62 -3.14 17.95 10.60
N GLU A 63 -4.08 17.34 9.91
CA GLU A 63 -5.17 18.01 9.21
C GLU A 63 -6.46 17.81 9.99
N LYS A 64 -6.93 18.86 10.66
CA LYS A 64 -8.00 18.75 11.68
C LYS A 64 -7.56 17.73 12.74
N SER A 65 -8.32 16.65 12.93
CA SER A 65 -8.01 15.55 13.86
C SER A 65 -7.26 14.37 13.21
N ARG A 66 -6.98 14.41 11.90
CA ARG A 66 -6.35 13.30 11.19
C ARG A 66 -4.86 13.55 10.95
N ARG A 67 -4.04 12.57 11.30
CA ARG A 67 -2.63 12.52 10.93
C ARG A 67 -2.49 12.16 9.44
N VAL A 68 -1.79 12.98 8.67
CA VAL A 68 -1.49 12.75 7.25
C VAL A 68 0.02 12.69 7.05
N ALA A 69 0.50 11.69 6.31
CA ALA A 69 1.92 11.53 5.99
C ALA A 69 2.16 11.80 4.51
N TYR A 70 2.81 12.94 4.24
CA TYR A 70 3.24 13.35 2.90
C TYR A 70 4.64 12.83 2.61
N TRP A 71 4.88 12.40 1.38
CA TRP A 71 6.14 11.84 0.93
C TRP A 71 6.84 12.76 -0.06
N TYR A 72 8.14 12.92 0.10
CA TYR A 72 8.95 13.85 -0.67
C TYR A 72 10.21 13.17 -1.17
N ASN A 73 10.62 13.56 -2.38
CA ASN A 73 12.00 13.47 -2.78
C ASN A 73 12.84 14.57 -2.10
N ASP A 74 14.17 14.46 -2.14
CA ASP A 74 15.06 15.43 -1.48
C ASP A 74 14.93 16.85 -2.03
N GLU A 75 14.67 17.01 -3.34
CA GLU A 75 14.52 18.32 -3.98
C GLU A 75 13.29 19.07 -3.44
N ASN A 76 12.13 18.42 -3.48
CA ASN A 76 10.89 19.02 -3.01
C ASN A 76 10.86 19.14 -1.48
N TYR A 77 11.55 18.27 -0.76
CA TYR A 77 11.73 18.44 0.68
C TYR A 77 12.53 19.71 1.00
N LYS A 78 13.62 20.00 0.27
CA LYS A 78 14.37 21.26 0.42
C LYS A 78 13.49 22.48 0.10
N LYS A 79 12.65 22.40 -0.95
CA LYS A 79 11.67 23.46 -1.26
C LYS A 79 10.64 23.64 -0.14
N LEU A 80 10.21 22.57 0.51
CA LEU A 80 9.30 22.67 1.66
C LEU A 80 10.00 23.33 2.87
N GLN A 81 11.27 23.01 3.12
CA GLN A 81 12.05 23.59 4.22
C GLN A 81 12.28 25.10 4.07
N SER A 82 12.33 25.63 2.84
CA SER A 82 12.46 27.08 2.62
C SER A 82 11.18 27.87 2.89
N VAL A 83 10.04 27.20 3.05
CA VAL A 83 8.76 27.84 3.40
C VAL A 83 8.73 28.13 4.92
N LYS A 84 8.79 29.40 5.30
CA LYS A 84 8.88 29.87 6.71
C LYS A 84 7.77 29.30 7.62
N LYS A 85 6.54 29.17 7.10
CA LYS A 85 5.37 28.61 7.82
C LYS A 85 4.48 27.84 6.81
N PRO A 86 4.81 26.57 6.50
CA PRO A 86 4.09 25.83 5.48
C PRO A 86 2.63 25.61 5.86
N LYS A 87 1.71 25.90 4.94
CA LYS A 87 0.28 25.61 5.06
C LYS A 87 -0.03 24.27 4.39
N LYS A 88 -1.25 23.77 4.62
CA LYS A 88 -1.75 22.54 3.97
C LYS A 88 -1.52 22.49 2.45
N SER A 89 -1.74 23.61 1.77
CA SER A 89 -1.50 23.74 0.33
C SER A 89 -0.04 23.52 -0.05
N ASP A 90 0.91 23.92 0.79
CA ASP A 90 2.35 23.75 0.51
C ASP A 90 2.75 22.28 0.61
N TYR A 91 2.27 21.58 1.65
CA TYR A 91 2.53 20.15 1.80
C TYR A 91 2.01 19.36 0.59
N LYS A 92 0.78 19.65 0.14
CA LYS A 92 0.14 19.00 -1.01
C LYS A 92 0.74 19.37 -2.36
N ARG A 93 1.18 20.62 -2.53
CA ARG A 93 1.72 21.07 -3.82
C ARG A 93 3.13 20.52 -4.06
N LEU A 94 3.89 20.33 -2.99
CA LEU A 94 5.28 19.92 -3.07
C LEU A 94 5.50 18.41 -2.87
N ASN A 95 4.49 17.64 -2.47
CA ASN A 95 4.71 16.20 -2.27
C ASN A 95 4.94 15.48 -3.61
N ASN A 96 5.63 14.35 -3.53
CA ASN A 96 5.82 13.42 -4.65
C ASN A 96 4.93 12.18 -4.51
N GLY A 97 4.19 12.09 -3.40
CA GLY A 97 3.27 11.02 -3.06
C GLY A 97 2.78 11.19 -1.63
N PHE A 98 2.00 10.24 -1.15
CA PHE A 98 1.56 10.22 0.25
C PHE A 98 1.39 8.79 0.71
N ASN A 99 1.46 8.57 2.03
CA ASN A 99 1.25 7.25 2.59
C ASN A 99 -0.23 6.85 2.43
N PRO A 100 -0.57 5.81 1.65
CA PRO A 100 -1.95 5.36 1.48
C PRO A 100 -2.49 4.59 2.70
N GLU A 101 -1.76 4.59 3.83
CA GLU A 101 -2.03 3.75 5.00
C GLU A 101 -2.16 2.28 4.56
N HIS A 102 -3.28 1.63 4.89
CA HIS A 102 -3.59 0.25 4.49
C HIS A 102 -4.57 0.19 3.32
N ASN A 103 -4.72 1.27 2.54
CA ASN A 103 -5.69 1.33 1.44
C ASN A 103 -5.01 0.98 0.10
N LEU A 104 -5.23 -0.26 -0.36
CA LEU A 104 -4.64 -0.78 -1.60
C LEU A 104 -5.07 -0.02 -2.86
N ILE A 105 -6.31 0.48 -2.89
CA ILE A 105 -6.86 1.22 -4.03
C ILE A 105 -6.22 2.59 -4.12
N LEU A 106 -6.08 3.26 -2.97
CA LEU A 106 -5.43 4.56 -2.89
C LEU A 106 -3.93 4.47 -3.19
N ALA A 107 -3.29 3.36 -2.82
CA ALA A 107 -1.93 3.04 -3.23
C ALA A 107 -1.82 2.88 -4.75
N LEU A 108 -2.68 2.04 -5.37
CA LEU A 108 -2.65 1.78 -6.80
C LEU A 108 -2.88 3.06 -7.63
N LYS A 109 -3.78 3.93 -7.19
CA LYS A 109 -4.06 5.24 -7.83
C LYS A 109 -2.88 6.20 -7.87
N GLN A 110 -1.85 5.99 -7.04
CA GLN A 110 -0.62 6.80 -7.08
C GLN A 110 0.38 6.31 -8.15
N ILE A 111 0.09 5.21 -8.84
CA ILE A 111 0.94 4.62 -9.88
C ILE A 111 0.15 4.66 -11.19
N ASN A 112 0.33 5.72 -11.98
CA ASN A 112 -0.45 5.95 -13.20
C ASN A 112 -0.42 4.74 -14.14
N GLU A 113 0.74 4.11 -14.33
CA GLU A 113 0.87 2.93 -15.17
C GLU A 113 -0.05 1.80 -14.73
N PHE A 114 -0.26 1.63 -13.42
CA PHE A 114 -1.15 0.60 -12.91
C PHE A 114 -2.61 1.04 -12.99
N TYR A 115 -2.90 2.29 -12.63
CA TYR A 115 -4.26 2.81 -12.60
C TYR A 115 -4.90 2.96 -13.98
N GLU A 116 -4.11 3.29 -15.00
CA GLU A 116 -4.61 3.42 -16.38
C GLU A 116 -4.80 2.05 -17.06
N ASN A 117 -4.14 1.00 -16.56
CA ASN A 117 -4.17 -0.34 -17.16
C ASN A 117 -5.00 -1.37 -16.38
N ILE A 118 -5.59 -0.98 -15.25
CA ILE A 118 -6.49 -1.84 -14.48
C ILE A 118 -7.92 -1.70 -14.99
N THR A 119 -8.63 -2.82 -15.12
CA THR A 119 -10.04 -2.82 -15.51
C THR A 119 -10.94 -2.48 -14.32
N GLU A 120 -12.19 -2.12 -14.57
CA GLU A 120 -13.19 -1.93 -13.51
C GLU A 120 -13.36 -3.19 -12.65
N GLU A 121 -13.35 -4.36 -13.28
CA GLU A 121 -13.35 -5.65 -12.58
C GLU A 121 -12.09 -5.83 -11.72
N GLY A 122 -10.92 -5.42 -12.22
CA GLY A 122 -9.70 -5.39 -11.43
C GLY A 122 -9.83 -4.52 -10.17
N ILE A 123 -10.45 -3.34 -10.29
CA ILE A 123 -10.72 -2.47 -9.13
C ILE A 123 -11.60 -3.18 -8.10
N LYS A 124 -12.70 -3.82 -8.52
CA LYS A 124 -13.58 -4.59 -7.63
C LYS A 124 -12.81 -5.69 -6.91
N ARG A 125 -11.96 -6.43 -7.62
CA ARG A 125 -11.08 -7.46 -7.04
C ARG A 125 -10.11 -6.87 -6.00
N LEU A 126 -9.57 -5.69 -6.25
CA LEU A 126 -8.69 -5.02 -5.29
C LEU A 126 -9.45 -4.56 -4.05
N GLU A 127 -10.70 -4.11 -4.20
CA GLU A 127 -11.60 -3.78 -3.09
C GLU A 127 -11.86 -5.00 -2.22
N MET A 128 -12.08 -6.17 -2.83
CA MET A 128 -12.20 -7.43 -2.10
C MET A 128 -10.90 -7.79 -1.36
N LEU A 129 -9.72 -7.58 -1.96
CA LEU A 129 -8.46 -7.81 -1.23
C LEU A 129 -8.24 -6.81 -0.10
N ASN A 130 -8.64 -5.56 -0.30
CA ASN A 130 -8.49 -4.49 0.68
C ASN A 130 -9.46 -4.69 1.86
N ARG A 131 -10.66 -5.22 1.58
CA ARG A 131 -11.74 -5.43 2.54
C ARG A 131 -12.41 -6.81 2.37
N PRO A 132 -11.71 -7.89 2.72
CA PRO A 132 -12.12 -9.24 2.30
C PRO A 132 -13.35 -9.79 2.99
N ILE A 133 -13.65 -9.34 4.21
CA ILE A 133 -14.74 -9.87 5.03
C ILE A 133 -15.46 -8.71 5.71
N ASN A 134 -16.81 -8.73 5.67
CA ASN A 134 -17.67 -7.78 6.38
C ASN A 134 -17.30 -6.30 6.18
N ASN A 135 -16.78 -5.95 5.00
CA ASN A 135 -16.30 -4.60 4.67
C ASN A 135 -15.20 -4.07 5.62
N GLN A 136 -14.51 -4.97 6.34
CA GLN A 136 -13.39 -4.64 7.22
C GLN A 136 -12.07 -4.73 6.49
N SER A 137 -11.11 -3.85 6.81
CA SER A 137 -9.76 -3.90 6.23
C SER A 137 -9.12 -5.26 6.49
N PHE A 138 -8.32 -5.76 5.54
CA PHE A 138 -7.51 -6.97 5.75
C PHE A 138 -6.64 -6.89 7.02
N THR A 139 -6.29 -5.69 7.51
CA THR A 139 -5.54 -5.51 8.76
C THR A 139 -6.33 -5.81 10.03
N SER A 140 -7.65 -5.82 9.96
CA SER A 140 -8.54 -6.21 11.06
C SER A 140 -8.54 -7.71 11.28
N LEU A 141 -8.19 -8.50 10.26
CA LEU A 141 -8.13 -9.97 10.32
C LEU A 141 -7.14 -10.48 11.38
N ARG A 142 -6.22 -9.64 11.87
CA ARG A 142 -5.34 -9.97 13.00
C ARG A 142 -6.08 -10.42 14.27
N TYR A 143 -7.37 -10.08 14.38
CA TYR A 143 -8.21 -10.40 15.53
C TYR A 143 -9.30 -11.43 15.19
N THR A 144 -9.18 -12.13 14.06
CA THR A 144 -10.13 -13.14 13.59
C THR A 144 -9.52 -14.53 13.71
N TYR A 145 -10.34 -15.53 13.99
CA TYR A 145 -9.94 -16.93 14.05
C TYR A 145 -10.10 -17.63 12.69
N ASP A 146 -9.28 -18.66 12.43
CA ASP A 146 -9.26 -19.36 11.13
C ASP A 146 -10.59 -20.06 10.79
N ASP A 147 -11.31 -20.54 11.80
CA ASP A 147 -12.62 -21.20 11.69
C ASP A 147 -13.76 -20.21 11.40
N GLU A 148 -13.59 -18.93 11.69
CA GLU A 148 -14.53 -17.87 11.32
C GLU A 148 -14.49 -17.52 9.82
N ILE A 149 -13.51 -18.02 9.08
CA ILE A 149 -13.38 -17.76 7.64
C ILE A 149 -13.94 -18.92 6.82
N PRO A 150 -15.07 -18.74 6.11
CA PRO A 150 -15.57 -19.78 5.21
C PRO A 150 -14.56 -20.09 4.11
N ASP A 151 -14.44 -21.37 3.73
CA ASP A 151 -13.50 -21.81 2.70
C ASP A 151 -13.77 -21.15 1.34
N GLU A 152 -15.05 -20.88 1.03
CA GLU A 152 -15.46 -20.14 -0.17
C GLU A 152 -14.85 -18.74 -0.21
N VAL A 153 -14.92 -18.03 0.92
CA VAL A 153 -14.38 -16.66 1.05
C VAL A 153 -12.86 -16.69 0.90
N TYR A 154 -12.19 -17.66 1.52
CA TYR A 154 -10.75 -17.82 1.38
C TYR A 154 -10.35 -18.13 -0.08
N ARG A 155 -11.08 -19.03 -0.76
CA ARG A 155 -10.82 -19.38 -2.16
C ARG A 155 -10.99 -18.18 -3.08
N GLN A 156 -12.08 -17.43 -2.93
CA GLN A 156 -12.32 -16.21 -3.69
C GLN A 156 -11.24 -15.16 -3.44
N TRP A 157 -10.79 -15.01 -2.18
CA TRP A 157 -9.67 -14.14 -1.84
C TRP A 157 -8.37 -14.60 -2.53
N GLU A 158 -8.07 -15.89 -2.52
CA GLU A 158 -6.86 -16.45 -3.13
C GLU A 158 -6.83 -16.28 -4.66
N GLU A 159 -7.98 -16.44 -5.32
CA GLU A 159 -8.16 -16.15 -6.75
C GLU A 159 -7.86 -14.68 -7.05
N ASN A 160 -8.42 -13.76 -6.27
CA ASN A 160 -8.18 -12.33 -6.42
C ASN A 160 -6.72 -11.95 -6.13
N PHE A 161 -6.11 -12.57 -5.13
CA PHE A 161 -4.70 -12.36 -4.80
C PHE A 161 -3.81 -12.80 -5.96
N THR A 162 -4.07 -13.99 -6.50
CA THR A 162 -3.32 -14.54 -7.64
C THR A 162 -3.47 -13.67 -8.89
N TYR A 163 -4.69 -13.18 -9.17
CA TYR A 163 -4.93 -12.20 -10.22
C TYR A 163 -3.99 -10.98 -10.08
N PHE A 164 -3.89 -10.40 -8.88
CA PHE A 164 -3.06 -9.22 -8.64
C PHE A 164 -1.56 -9.49 -8.73
N ILE A 165 -1.08 -10.63 -8.24
CA ILE A 165 0.33 -11.00 -8.41
C ILE A 165 0.69 -11.10 -9.90
N ASN A 166 -0.18 -11.71 -10.71
CA ASN A 166 0.01 -11.81 -12.15
C ASN A 166 -0.07 -10.44 -12.84
N PHE A 167 -1.03 -9.60 -12.45
CA PHE A 167 -1.16 -8.23 -12.92
C PHE A 167 0.12 -7.43 -12.64
N PHE A 168 0.61 -7.42 -11.39
CA PHE A 168 1.85 -6.71 -11.04
C PHE A 168 3.08 -7.26 -11.78
N HIS A 169 3.16 -8.58 -11.98
CA HIS A 169 4.24 -9.18 -12.76
C HIS A 169 4.24 -8.70 -14.22
N LYS A 170 3.06 -8.65 -14.85
CA LYS A 170 2.89 -8.11 -16.22
C LYS A 170 3.29 -6.63 -16.28
N MET A 171 2.82 -5.85 -15.31
CA MET A 171 3.03 -4.40 -15.27
C MET A 171 4.46 -3.99 -14.89
N ARG A 172 5.26 -4.88 -14.30
CA ARG A 172 6.67 -4.60 -13.96
C ARG A 172 7.48 -4.09 -15.15
N LYS A 173 7.18 -4.56 -16.36
CA LYS A 173 7.85 -4.13 -17.61
C LYS A 173 7.58 -2.67 -17.97
N ASN A 174 6.49 -2.12 -17.47
CA ASN A 174 6.06 -0.75 -17.76
C ASN A 174 6.58 0.24 -16.71
N LEU A 175 7.21 -0.24 -15.62
CA LEU A 175 7.79 0.61 -14.60
C LEU A 175 9.18 1.08 -15.02
N ILE A 176 9.35 2.39 -15.14
CA ILE A 176 10.64 3.06 -15.35
C ILE A 176 11.04 3.70 -14.02
N PHE A 177 12.23 3.40 -13.52
CA PHE A 177 12.79 3.92 -12.26
C PHE A 177 13.95 4.88 -12.51
#